data_AF-A0A3A9UJH4-F1
#
_entry.id   AF-A0A3A9UJH4-F1
#
_cell.length_a   1.000
_cell.length_b   1.000
_cell.length_c   1.000
_cell.angle_alpha   90.00
_cell.angle_beta   90.00
_cell.angle_gamma   90.00
#
_symmetry.space_group_name_H-M   'P 1'
#
loop_
_entity.id
_entity.type
_entity.pdbx_description
1 polymer ?
#
loop_
_entity_poly.entity_id
_entity_poly.type
_entity_poly.pdbx_seq_one_letter_code
_entity_poly.pdbx_strand_id
1 'polypeptide(L)'
;MELVLTAQEIEPLPRQKKVAFEFKNEGLLNSNYKQGITGNFFNSSPKSIFGTKQSIKSKRYQITSSIETILKLSVFTTVLLIILL
;
A
#
# COMPACT_ATOMS: atom_id res chain seq x y z
N MET A 1 -29.43 -24.40 -10.46
CA MET A 1 -30.41 -23.47 -11.08
C MET A 1 -29.72 -22.98 -12.34
N GLU A 2 -30.10 -23.56 -13.48
CA GLU A 2 -29.43 -23.35 -14.75
C GLU A 2 -29.67 -21.90 -15.22
N LEU A 3 -28.60 -21.15 -15.48
CA LEU A 3 -28.68 -19.80 -16.03
C LEU A 3 -29.03 -19.89 -17.50
N VAL A 4 -30.34 -19.87 -17.80
CA VAL A 4 -30.87 -19.71 -19.15
C VAL A 4 -30.58 -18.27 -19.59
N LEU A 5 -29.55 -18.10 -20.42
CA LEU A 5 -29.20 -16.83 -21.06
C LEU A 5 -30.24 -16.50 -22.13
N THR A 6 -31.24 -15.72 -21.77
CA THR A 6 -32.15 -15.10 -22.74
C THR A 6 -31.33 -14.20 -23.64
N ALA A 7 -31.22 -14.55 -24.93
CA ALA A 7 -30.59 -13.73 -25.95
C ALA A 7 -31.43 -12.47 -26.17
N GLN A 8 -31.24 -11.47 -25.33
CA GLN A 8 -31.78 -10.14 -25.54
C GLN A 8 -30.99 -9.51 -26.68
N GLU A 9 -31.66 -9.14 -27.77
CA GLU A 9 -31.08 -8.33 -28.85
C GLU A 9 -30.62 -7.00 -28.25
N ILE A 10 -29.34 -6.96 -27.88
CA ILE A 10 -28.69 -5.74 -27.43
C ILE A 10 -28.37 -4.95 -28.69
N GLU A 11 -29.06 -3.82 -28.85
CA GLU A 11 -28.78 -2.84 -29.89
C GLU A 11 -27.27 -2.52 -29.89
N PRO A 12 -26.58 -2.59 -31.05
CA PRO A 12 -25.13 -2.46 -31.08
C PRO A 12 -24.73 -1.09 -30.54
N LEU A 13 -23.92 -1.10 -29.47
CA LEU A 13 -23.36 0.10 -28.86
C LEU A 13 -22.77 1.01 -29.96
N PRO A 14 -22.99 2.34 -29.88
CA PRO A 14 -22.51 3.27 -30.89
C PRO A 14 -21.01 3.07 -31.08
N ARG A 15 -20.60 2.81 -32.34
CA ARG A 15 -19.19 2.56 -32.71
C ARG A 15 -18.33 3.65 -32.10
N GLN A 16 -17.58 3.29 -31.05
CA GLN A 16 -16.65 4.23 -30.41
C GLN A 16 -15.71 4.74 -31.50
N LYS A 17 -15.68 6.07 -31.68
CA LYS A 17 -14.67 6.72 -32.53
C LYS A 17 -13.33 6.15 -32.07
N LYS A 18 -12.62 5.48 -32.98
CA LYS A 18 -11.23 5.07 -32.80
C LYS A 18 -10.40 6.35 -32.69
N VAL A 19 -10.42 7.00 -31.53
CA VAL A 19 -9.41 7.97 -31.17
C VAL A 19 -8.13 7.17 -31.14
N ALA A 20 -7.20 7.50 -32.04
CA ALA A 20 -5.89 6.86 -32.06
C ALA A 20 -5.32 7.01 -30.66
N PHE A 21 -5.20 5.88 -29.94
CA PHE A 21 -4.60 5.87 -28.63
C PHE A 21 -3.11 6.13 -28.82
N GLU A 22 -2.71 7.38 -28.67
CA GLU A 22 -1.33 7.78 -28.70
C GLU A 22 -0.72 7.42 -27.35
N PHE A 23 -0.04 6.26 -27.29
CA PHE A 23 0.67 5.85 -26.09
C PHE A 23 1.85 6.79 -25.88
N LYS A 24 1.64 7.85 -25.11
CA LYS A 24 2.72 8.69 -24.64
C LYS A 24 3.60 7.82 -23.72
N ASN A 25 4.85 7.62 -24.11
CA ASN A 25 5.88 6.90 -23.31
C ASN A 25 6.31 7.72 -22.08
N GLU A 26 5.34 8.34 -21.39
CA GLU A 26 5.54 8.94 -20.09
C GLU A 26 5.67 7.77 -19.11
N GLY A 27 6.86 7.59 -18.54
CA GLY A 27 7.10 6.51 -17.59
C GLY A 27 6.00 6.49 -16.51
N LEU A 28 5.46 5.31 -16.23
CA LEU A 28 4.38 5.08 -15.26
C LEU A 28 4.65 5.72 -13.88
N LEU A 29 5.92 5.91 -13.54
CA LEU A 29 6.39 6.45 -12.26
C LEU A 29 6.93 7.88 -12.40
N ASN A 30 6.22 8.76 -13.11
CA ASN A 30 6.60 10.16 -13.25
C ASN A 30 6.41 10.95 -11.93
N SER A 31 6.89 12.19 -11.90
CA SER A 31 6.79 13.09 -10.74
C SER A 31 5.34 13.33 -10.29
N ASN A 32 4.41 13.47 -11.24
CA ASN A 32 2.98 13.65 -10.96
C ASN A 32 2.38 12.40 -10.31
N TYR A 33 2.74 11.22 -10.79
CA TYR A 33 2.38 9.95 -10.19
C TYR A 33 2.90 9.91 -8.75
N LYS A 34 4.19 10.18 -8.53
CA LYS A 34 4.81 10.22 -7.19
C LYS A 34 4.08 11.15 -6.23
N GLN A 35 3.71 12.35 -6.68
CA GLN A 35 2.99 13.32 -5.86
C GLN A 35 1.60 12.80 -5.45
N GLY A 36 0.87 12.19 -6.39
CA GLY A 36 -0.44 11.60 -6.14
C GLY A 36 -0.40 10.41 -5.16
N ILE A 37 0.53 9.47 -5.33
CA ILE A 37 0.64 8.34 -4.40
C ILE A 37 1.14 8.77 -3.02
N THR A 38 1.98 9.80 -2.91
CA THR A 38 2.47 10.25 -1.60
C THR A 38 1.30 10.73 -0.72
N GLY A 39 0.38 11.51 -1.28
CA GLY A 39 -0.84 11.92 -0.57
C GLY A 39 -1.71 10.74 -0.16
N ASN A 40 -1.91 9.78 -1.08
CA ASN A 40 -2.71 8.58 -0.82
C ASN A 40 -2.04 7.62 0.19
N PHE A 41 -0.71 7.59 0.24
CA PHE A 41 0.05 6.77 1.17
C PHE A 41 -0.13 7.27 2.61
N PHE A 42 -0.04 8.57 2.85
CA PHE A 42 -0.22 9.11 4.21
C PHE A 42 -1.69 9.20 4.63
N ASN A 43 -2.60 9.46 3.69
CA ASN A 43 -4.03 9.65 3.96
C ASN A 43 -4.86 8.42 3.55
N SER A 44 -4.28 7.22 3.57
CA SER A 44 -4.99 6.01 3.14
C SER A 44 -6.21 5.73 4.03
N SER A 45 -7.34 5.38 3.42
CA SER A 45 -8.52 4.97 4.19
C SER A 45 -8.22 3.66 4.93
N PRO A 46 -8.41 3.59 6.26
CA PRO A 46 -8.11 2.40 7.06
C PRO A 46 -9.03 1.21 6.74
N LYS A 47 -10.16 1.45 6.06
CA LYS A 47 -11.08 0.40 5.60
C LYS A 47 -10.70 -0.17 4.22
N SER A 48 -9.76 0.44 3.53
CA SER A 48 -9.29 -0.05 2.22
C SER A 48 -8.33 -1.22 2.38
N ILE A 49 -8.28 -2.13 1.40
CA ILE A 49 -7.35 -3.26 1.37
C ILE A 49 -5.88 -2.75 1.45
N PHE A 50 -5.59 -1.66 0.74
CA PHE A 50 -4.29 -1.01 0.77
C PHE A 50 -3.95 -0.46 2.16
N GLY A 51 -4.85 0.32 2.76
CA GLY A 51 -4.65 0.89 4.09
C GLY A 51 -4.48 -0.16 5.18
N THR A 52 -5.25 -1.25 5.13
CA THR A 52 -5.09 -2.39 6.05
C THR A 52 -3.71 -3.04 5.90
N LYS A 53 -3.28 -3.35 4.67
CA LYS A 53 -1.93 -3.90 4.41
C LYS A 53 -0.83 -2.95 4.88
N GLN A 54 -0.97 -1.65 4.61
CA GLN A 54 -0.01 -0.64 5.00
C GLN A 54 0.09 -0.51 6.52
N SER A 55 -1.04 -0.49 7.23
CA SER A 55 -1.09 -0.41 8.71
C SER A 55 -0.45 -1.62 9.38
N ILE A 56 -0.67 -2.83 8.86
CA ILE A 56 0.01 -4.03 9.37
C ILE A 56 1.53 -3.92 9.16
N LYS A 57 1.94 -3.47 7.96
CA LYS A 57 3.35 -3.32 7.61
C LYS A 57 4.03 -2.27 8.49
N SER A 58 3.42 -1.09 8.69
CA SER A 58 3.99 -0.02 9.51
C SER A 58 4.15 -0.42 10.98
N LYS A 59 3.15 -1.09 11.57
CA LYS A 59 3.23 -1.60 12.94
C LYS A 59 4.39 -2.57 13.14
N ARG A 60 4.62 -3.46 12.17
CA ARG A 60 5.72 -4.43 12.24
C ARG A 60 7.10 -3.74 12.26
N TYR A 61 7.30 -2.69 11.47
CA TYR A 61 8.56 -1.92 11.49
C TYR A 61 8.75 -1.09 12.77
N GLN A 62 7.67 -0.58 13.38
CA GLN A 62 7.77 0.14 14.66
C GLN A 62 8.16 -0.80 15.81
N ILE A 63 7.57 -1.99 15.88
CA ILE A 63 7.79 -2.93 16.99
C ILE A 63 9.22 -3.47 17.00
N THR A 64 9.79 -3.80 15.83
CA THR A 64 11.14 -4.37 15.73
C THR A 64 12.22 -3.41 16.24
N SER A 65 12.07 -2.11 16.01
CA SER A 65 13.06 -1.11 16.43
C SER A 65 13.12 -0.93 17.95
N SER A 66 11.95 -0.95 18.61
CA SER A 66 11.88 -0.68 20.05
C SER A 66 12.41 -1.87 20.87
N ILE A 67 12.07 -3.11 20.49
CA ILE A 67 12.49 -4.31 21.21
C ILE A 67 14.02 -4.45 21.18
N GLU A 68 14.64 -4.21 20.03
CA GLU A 68 16.10 -4.27 19.89
C GLU A 68 16.80 -3.27 20.82
N THR A 69 16.28 -2.05 20.87
CA THR A 69 16.83 -0.98 21.72
C THR A 69 16.67 -1.31 23.20
N ILE A 70 15.50 -1.80 23.62
CA ILE A 70 15.22 -2.20 25.01
C ILE A 70 16.13 -3.37 25.42
N LEU A 71 16.34 -4.35 24.55
CA LEU A 71 17.19 -5.50 24.83
C LEU A 71 18.65 -5.06 25.03
N LYS A 72 19.19 -4.23 24.13
CA LYS A 72 20.55 -3.68 24.25
C LYS A 72 20.72 -2.83 25.52
N LEU A 73 19.76 -1.97 25.82
CA LEU A 73 19.79 -1.11 27.00
C LEU A 73 19.74 -1.94 28.29
N SER A 74 18.88 -2.96 28.35
CA SER A 74 18.77 -3.87 29.49
C SER A 74 20.09 -4.56 29.81
N VAL A 75 20.73 -5.17 28.80
CA VAL A 75 22.04 -5.82 28.97
C VAL A 75 23.12 -4.82 29.41
N PHE A 76 23.11 -3.61 28.86
CA PHE A 76 24.07 -2.58 29.27
C PHE A 76 23.87 -2.17 30.75
N THR A 77 22.62 -1.98 31.17
CA THR A 77 22.30 -1.61 32.56
C THR A 77 22.63 -2.70 33.56
N THR A 78 22.45 -3.98 33.22
CA THR A 78 22.80 -5.08 34.13
C THR A 78 24.31 -5.20 34.32
N VAL A 79 25.09 -5.05 33.24
CA VAL A 79 26.57 -5.03 33.32
C VAL A 79 27.05 -3.86 34.17
N LEU A 80 26.48 -2.66 33.97
CA LEU A 80 26.82 -1.50 34.82
C LEU A 80 26.50 -1.73 36.28
N LEU A 81 25.34 -2.32 36.60
CA LEU A 81 24.96 -2.65 37.98
C LEU A 81 25.95 -3.62 38.62
N ILE A 82 26.41 -4.63 37.88
CA ILE A 82 27.41 -5.60 38.38
C ILE A 82 28.76 -4.93 38.63
N ILE A 83 29.16 -3.97 37.79
CA ILE A 83 30.44 -3.26 37.96
C ILE A 83 30.38 -2.27 39.14
N LEU A 84 29.22 -1.64 39.35
CA LEU A 84 29.04 -0.58 40.35
C LEU A 84 28.78 -1.12 41.77
N LEU A 85 28.40 -2.39 41.90
CA LEU A 85 27.99 -3.06 43.14
C LEU A 85 29.13 -3.94 43.67
#